data_AF-A0A7K3GAV1-F1
#
_entry.id   AF-A0A7K3GAV1-F1
#
_cell.length_a   1.000
_cell.length_b   1.000
_cell.length_c   1.000
_cell.angle_alpha   90.00
_cell.angle_beta   90.00
_cell.angle_gamma   90.00
#
_symmetry.space_group_name_H-M   'P 1'
#
loop_
_entity.id
_entity.type
_entity.pdbx_description
1 polymer ?
#
loop_
_entity_poly.entity_id
_entity_poly.type
_entity_poly.pdbx_seq_one_letter_code
_entity_poly.pdbx_strand_id
1 'polypeptide(L)'
;EPRAGLPGIDPGALAPEQAAGGRPRPPGDVFALGAVLAYAATGHTVPERDELPPWLRSLVTACLARDPADRPTAAALAAALAPAPLAPGWLPGRVVAALARQSAELLAAELPPLPGQAATVPVHA
;
A
#
# COMPACT_ATOMS: atom_id res chain seq x y z
N GLU A 1 9.52 -11.22 24.41
CA GLU A 1 10.12 -12.19 23.47
C GLU A 1 10.58 -11.54 22.18
N PRO A 2 11.83 -11.81 21.76
CA PRO A 2 12.32 -11.54 20.41
C PRO A 2 11.38 -12.14 19.35
N ARG A 3 11.22 -11.44 18.21
CA ARG A 3 10.35 -11.87 17.10
C ARG A 3 11.11 -12.26 15.83
N ALA A 4 12.44 -12.31 15.89
CA ALA A 4 13.26 -12.80 14.79
C ALA A 4 13.03 -14.30 14.57
N GLY A 5 12.95 -14.73 13.31
CA GLY A 5 12.86 -16.16 12.95
C GLY A 5 11.49 -16.81 13.17
N LEU A 6 10.43 -16.02 13.36
CA LEU A 6 9.06 -16.55 13.36
C LEU A 6 8.70 -17.08 11.95
N PRO A 7 8.09 -18.28 11.85
CA PRO A 7 7.71 -18.84 10.56
C PRO A 7 6.86 -17.86 9.73
N GLY A 8 7.26 -17.62 8.48
CA GLY A 8 6.53 -16.74 7.55
C GLY A 8 6.88 -15.25 7.63
N ILE A 9 7.80 -14.82 8.51
CA ILE A 9 8.31 -13.45 8.52
C ILE A 9 9.70 -13.43 7.87
N ASP A 10 9.83 -12.74 6.73
CA ASP A 10 11.12 -12.40 6.15
C ASP A 10 11.90 -11.53 7.16
N PRO A 11 13.10 -11.94 7.60
CA PRO A 11 13.92 -11.14 8.53
C PRO A 11 14.20 -9.72 8.03
N GLY A 12 14.28 -9.52 6.71
CA GLY A 12 14.47 -8.21 6.09
C GLY A 12 13.27 -7.29 6.18
N ALA A 13 12.07 -7.83 6.42
CA ALA A 13 10.83 -7.07 6.52
C ALA A 13 10.51 -6.58 7.95
N LEU A 14 11.25 -7.04 8.96
CA LEU A 14 10.97 -6.74 10.36
C LEU A 14 11.93 -5.68 10.93
N ALA A 15 11.39 -4.63 11.56
CA ALA A 15 12.20 -3.58 12.15
C ALA A 15 13.13 -4.16 13.25
N PRO A 16 14.40 -3.72 13.36
CA PRO A 16 15.37 -4.29 14.31
C PRO A 16 14.88 -4.28 15.76
N GLU A 17 14.20 -3.21 16.18
CA GLU A 17 13.65 -3.08 17.52
C GLU A 17 12.47 -4.05 17.77
N GLN A 18 11.68 -4.37 16.74
CA GLN A 18 10.59 -5.35 16.84
C GLN A 18 11.13 -6.77 16.84
N ALA A 19 12.19 -7.04 16.07
CA ALA A 19 12.93 -8.30 16.07
C ALA A 19 13.55 -8.58 17.44
N ALA A 20 14.05 -7.54 18.13
CA ALA A 20 14.52 -7.61 19.52
C ALA A 20 13.39 -7.76 20.56
N GLY A 21 12.13 -7.79 20.13
CA GLY A 21 10.96 -7.98 21.01
C GLY A 21 10.31 -6.68 21.49
N GLY A 22 10.73 -5.53 20.99
CA GLY A 22 10.12 -4.23 21.25
C GLY A 22 8.66 -4.17 20.81
N ARG A 23 7.86 -3.29 21.42
CA ARG A 23 6.45 -3.12 21.05
C ARG A 23 6.32 -2.45 19.67
N PRO A 24 5.40 -2.90 18.79
CA PRO A 24 5.09 -2.22 17.54
C PRO A 24 4.72 -0.74 17.77
N ARG A 25 5.30 0.13 16.96
CA ARG A 25 5.20 1.60 17.04
C ARG A 25 5.24 2.15 15.61
N PRO A 26 4.74 3.38 15.36
CA PRO A 26 4.69 3.95 14.01
C PRO A 26 6.03 3.93 13.22
N PRO A 27 7.21 4.17 13.82
CA PRO A 27 8.48 4.03 13.09
C PRO A 27 8.78 2.61 12.60
N GLY A 28 8.28 1.58 13.28
CA GLY A 28 8.40 0.18 12.84
C GLY A 28 7.58 -0.09 11.58
N ASP A 29 6.40 0.53 11.47
CA ASP A 29 5.56 0.42 10.26
C ASP A 29 6.24 1.10 9.06
N VAL A 30 6.94 2.21 9.28
CA VAL A 30 7.75 2.89 8.25
C VAL A 30 8.89 1.99 7.75
N PHE A 31 9.54 1.24 8.63
CA PHE A 31 10.56 0.26 8.24
C PHE A 31 9.96 -0.84 7.36
N ALA A 32 8.86 -1.44 7.82
CA ALA A 32 8.18 -2.51 7.07
C ALA A 32 7.72 -2.04 5.69
N LEU A 33 7.19 -0.83 5.58
CA LEU A 33 6.84 -0.22 4.29
C LEU A 33 8.09 0.02 3.41
N GLY A 34 9.20 0.44 3.99
CA GLY A 34 10.49 0.55 3.29
C GLY A 34 10.93 -0.77 2.65
N ALA A 35 10.82 -1.87 3.40
CA ALA A 35 11.11 -3.21 2.90
C ALA A 35 10.16 -3.65 1.79
N VAL A 36 8.87 -3.29 1.88
CA VAL A 36 7.88 -3.54 0.80
C VAL A 36 8.21 -2.75 -0.46
N LEU A 37 8.61 -1.48 -0.34
CA LEU A 37 9.02 -0.65 -1.48
C LEU A 37 10.29 -1.19 -2.15
N ALA A 38 11.25 -1.63 -1.33
CA ALA A 38 12.46 -2.29 -1.80
C ALA A 38 12.13 -3.57 -2.58
N TYR A 39 11.28 -4.43 -2.01
CA TYR A 39 10.82 -5.66 -2.66
C TYR A 39 10.05 -5.37 -3.95
N ALA A 40 9.17 -4.37 -3.96
CA ALA A 40 8.43 -4.00 -5.16
C ALA A 40 9.35 -3.50 -6.30
N ALA A 41 10.45 -2.83 -5.96
CA ALA A 41 11.39 -2.29 -6.94
C ALA A 41 12.41 -3.34 -7.44
N THR A 42 12.78 -4.32 -6.61
CA THR A 42 13.96 -5.19 -6.85
C THR A 42 13.69 -6.69 -6.75
N GLY A 43 12.57 -7.09 -6.13
CA GLY A 43 12.30 -8.48 -5.76
C GLY A 43 12.91 -8.91 -4.41
N HIS A 44 13.62 -8.03 -3.70
CA HIS A 44 14.26 -8.33 -2.41
C HIS A 44 13.89 -7.28 -1.34
N THR A 45 13.68 -7.72 -0.10
CA THR A 45 13.39 -6.84 1.06
C THR A 45 14.63 -6.10 1.57
N VAL A 46 15.82 -6.64 1.29
CA VAL A 46 17.13 -6.04 1.60
C VAL A 46 17.99 -6.04 0.32
N PRO A 47 17.68 -5.16 -0.65
CA PRO A 47 18.46 -5.07 -1.87
C PRO A 47 19.78 -4.35 -1.64
N GLU A 48 20.73 -4.56 -2.53
CA GLU A 48 21.88 -3.67 -2.63
C GLU A 48 21.41 -2.26 -3.03
N ARG A 49 22.10 -1.25 -2.50
CA ARG A 49 21.64 0.14 -2.62
C ARG A 49 21.56 0.62 -4.07
N ASP A 50 22.41 0.10 -4.94
CA ASP A 50 22.49 0.44 -6.37
C ASP A 50 21.40 -0.24 -7.22
N GLU A 51 20.80 -1.35 -6.76
CA GLU A 51 19.63 -2.00 -7.38
C GLU A 51 18.37 -1.14 -7.30
N LEU A 52 18.30 -0.23 -6.31
CA LEU A 52 17.18 0.69 -6.16
C LEU A 52 17.21 1.80 -7.23
N PRO A 53 16.05 2.14 -7.83
CA PRO A 53 15.91 3.30 -8.70
C PRO A 53 16.44 4.58 -8.02
N PRO A 54 17.17 5.46 -8.72
CA PRO A 54 17.82 6.63 -8.11
C PRO A 54 16.88 7.52 -7.30
N TRP A 55 15.64 7.70 -7.77
CA TRP A 55 14.62 8.50 -7.10
C TRP A 55 14.11 7.87 -5.79
N LEU A 56 14.15 6.54 -5.68
CA LEU A 56 13.64 5.78 -4.53
C LEU A 56 14.73 5.48 -3.50
N ARG A 57 16.00 5.40 -3.95
CA ARG A 57 17.16 4.98 -3.16
C ARG A 57 17.27 5.68 -1.81
N SER A 58 17.24 7.02 -1.80
CA SER A 58 17.39 7.81 -0.57
C SER A 58 16.24 7.60 0.39
N LEU A 59 15.02 7.49 -0.13
CA LEU A 59 13.80 7.33 0.67
C LEU A 59 13.74 5.95 1.33
N VAL A 60 14.00 4.88 0.57
CA VAL A 60 14.08 3.51 1.10
C VAL A 60 15.21 3.38 2.12
N THR A 61 16.38 3.97 1.86
CA THR A 61 17.50 3.97 2.82
C THR A 61 17.08 4.61 4.15
N ALA A 62 16.36 5.73 4.11
CA ALA A 62 15.87 6.41 5.33
C ALA A 62 14.80 5.58 6.06
N CYS A 63 13.88 4.94 5.34
CA CYS A 63 12.89 4.04 5.94
C CYS A 63 13.53 2.84 6.66
N LEU A 64 14.59 2.28 6.08
CA LEU A 64 15.32 1.12 6.61
C LEU A 64 16.39 1.48 7.65
N ALA A 65 16.41 2.71 8.16
CA ALA A 65 17.37 3.13 9.18
C ALA A 65 17.24 2.27 10.44
N ARG A 66 18.40 1.88 11.00
CA ARG A 66 18.46 1.04 12.21
C ARG A 66 17.87 1.77 13.41
N ASP A 67 18.18 3.06 13.58
CA ASP A 67 17.57 3.91 14.60
C ASP A 67 16.16 4.36 14.14
N PRO A 68 15.10 4.08 14.92
CA PRO A 68 13.75 4.56 14.63
C PRO A 68 13.62 6.08 14.49
N ALA A 69 14.51 6.87 15.14
CA ALA A 69 14.48 8.32 15.10
C ALA A 69 14.95 8.91 13.75
N ASP A 70 15.75 8.16 13.00
CA ASP A 70 16.27 8.57 11.69
C ASP A 70 15.26 8.33 10.55
N ARG A 71 14.16 7.64 10.84
CA ARG A 71 13.15 7.28 9.85
C ARG A 71 12.22 8.47 9.57
N PRO A 72 11.77 8.66 8.31
CA PRO A 72 10.76 9.67 8.02
C PRO A 72 9.44 9.33 8.74
N THR A 73 8.63 10.35 8.99
CA THR A 73 7.24 10.12 9.43
C THR A 73 6.42 9.55 8.27
N ALA A 74 5.33 8.85 8.58
CA ALA A 74 4.40 8.37 7.55
C ALA A 74 3.87 9.52 6.66
N ALA A 75 3.65 10.71 7.23
CA ALA A 75 3.23 11.89 6.48
C ALA A 75 4.32 12.40 5.53
N ALA A 76 5.58 12.45 5.97
CA ALA A 76 6.71 12.83 5.12
C ALA A 76 6.92 11.82 3.98
N LEU A 77 6.78 10.52 4.29
CA LEU A 77 6.86 9.46 3.30
C LEU A 77 5.73 9.56 2.26
N ALA A 78 4.49 9.78 2.71
CA ALA A 78 3.34 9.98 1.82
C ALA A 78 3.53 11.21 0.92
N ALA A 79 4.08 12.31 1.43
CA ALA A 79 4.39 13.49 0.62
C ALA A 79 5.50 13.24 -0.40
N ALA A 80 6.53 12.46 -0.06
CA ALA A 80 7.63 12.11 -0.96
C ALA A 80 7.21 11.11 -2.06
N LEU A 81 6.26 10.22 -1.73
CA LEU A 81 5.68 9.25 -2.67
C LEU A 81 4.44 9.80 -3.40
N ALA A 82 3.94 10.97 -2.99
CA ALA A 82 2.77 11.57 -3.62
C ALA A 82 3.05 11.68 -5.12
N PRO A 83 2.13 11.18 -5.96
CA PRO A 83 2.39 11.07 -7.37
C PRO A 83 2.67 12.47 -7.95
N ALA A 84 3.76 12.59 -8.71
CA ALA A 84 3.59 13.27 -9.99
C ALA A 84 2.46 12.51 -10.70
N PRO A 85 1.40 13.17 -11.18
CA PRO A 85 0.14 12.53 -11.58
C PRO A 85 0.43 11.24 -12.33
N LEU A 86 0.01 10.10 -11.76
CA LEU A 86 0.30 8.78 -12.32
C LEU A 86 -0.08 8.82 -13.79
N ALA A 87 0.93 8.83 -14.66
CA ALA A 87 0.72 9.10 -16.06
C ALA A 87 -0.27 8.06 -16.62
N PRO A 88 -1.15 8.43 -17.56
CA PRO A 88 -2.01 7.47 -18.22
C PRO A 88 -1.18 6.25 -18.67
N GLY A 89 -1.61 5.04 -18.27
CA GLY A 89 -0.92 3.79 -18.63
C GLY A 89 -0.01 3.17 -17.55
N TRP A 90 0.07 3.74 -16.35
CA TRP A 90 0.86 3.14 -15.24
C TRP A 90 0.34 1.77 -14.76
N LEU A 91 -0.94 1.47 -14.97
CA LEU A 91 -1.55 0.20 -14.54
C LEU A 91 -1.25 -0.91 -15.54
N PRO A 92 -0.88 -2.12 -15.07
CA PRO A 92 -0.85 -3.31 -15.92
C PRO A 92 -2.22 -3.54 -16.59
N GLY A 93 -2.22 -3.90 -17.88
CA GLY A 93 -3.45 -4.02 -18.68
C GLY A 93 -4.50 -4.98 -18.08
N ARG A 94 -4.08 -6.04 -17.38
CA ARG A 94 -5.00 -6.95 -16.67
C ARG A 94 -5.78 -6.26 -15.55
N VAL A 95 -5.18 -5.31 -14.84
CA VAL A 95 -5.82 -4.56 -13.76
C VAL A 95 -6.80 -3.55 -14.35
N VAL A 96 -6.41 -2.87 -15.43
CA VAL A 96 -7.30 -1.99 -16.19
C VAL A 96 -8.54 -2.75 -16.66
N ALA A 97 -8.36 -3.95 -17.25
CA ALA A 97 -9.47 -4.78 -17.71
C ALA A 97 -10.39 -5.24 -16.57
N ALA A 98 -9.83 -5.55 -15.40
CA ALA A 98 -10.62 -5.93 -14.22
C ALA A 98 -11.47 -4.75 -13.69
N LEU A 99 -10.87 -3.56 -13.56
CA LEU A 99 -11.56 -2.35 -13.13
C LEU A 99 -12.67 -1.93 -14.10
N ALA A 100 -12.42 -2.07 -15.41
CA ALA A 100 -13.40 -1.78 -16.44
C ALA A 100 -14.63 -2.71 -16.34
N ARG A 101 -14.41 -4.01 -16.13
CA ARG A 101 -15.51 -4.97 -15.91
C ARG A 101 -16.33 -4.65 -14.67
N GLN A 102 -15.67 -4.40 -13.54
CA GLN A 102 -16.35 -4.05 -12.30
C GLN A 102 -17.17 -2.76 -12.43
N SER A 103 -16.65 -1.76 -13.15
CA SER A 103 -17.37 -0.52 -13.41
C SER A 103 -18.60 -0.73 -14.30
N ALA A 104 -18.47 -1.59 -15.33
CA ALA A 104 -19.59 -1.95 -16.19
C ALA A 104 -20.70 -2.70 -15.43
N GLU A 105 -20.32 -3.63 -14.54
CA GLU A 105 -21.26 -4.34 -13.66
C GLU A 105 -22.00 -3.37 -12.74
N LEU A 106 -21.30 -2.38 -12.18
CA LEU A 106 -21.89 -1.39 -11.28
C LEU A 106 -22.83 -0.43 -12.01
N LEU A 107 -22.50 -0.08 -13.26
CA LEU A 107 -23.38 0.70 -14.13
C LEU A 107 -24.62 -0.09 -14.59
N ALA A 108 -24.47 -1.40 -14.77
CA ALA A 108 -25.57 -2.30 -15.13
C ALA A 108 -26.43 -2.71 -13.93
N ALA A 109 -26.00 -2.42 -12.70
CA ALA A 109 -26.73 -2.80 -11.50
C ALA A 109 -28.03 -1.98 -11.40
N GLU A 110 -29.17 -2.67 -11.43
CA GLU A 110 -30.44 -2.07 -11.05
C GLU A 110 -30.44 -1.79 -9.54
N LEU A 111 -30.57 -0.51 -9.20
CA LEU A 111 -30.68 -0.09 -7.81
C LEU A 111 -32.10 -0.38 -7.33
N PRO A 112 -32.27 -0.97 -6.13
CA PRO A 112 -33.58 -1.07 -5.53
C PRO A 112 -34.17 0.33 -5.34
N PRO A 113 -35.50 0.50 -5.49
CA PRO A 113 -36.13 1.79 -5.27
C PRO A 113 -35.85 2.26 -3.84
N LEU A 114 -35.60 3.56 -3.71
CA LEU A 114 -35.43 4.17 -2.39
C LEU A 114 -36.71 3.94 -1.56
N PRO A 115 -36.60 3.60 -0.27
CA PRO A 115 -37.75 3.38 0.58
C PRO A 115 -38.62 4.65 0.61
N GLY A 116 -39.86 4.53 0.12
CA GLY A 116 -40.84 5.62 0.03
C GLY A 116 -41.40 5.90 -1.38
N GLN A 117 -40.77 5.36 -2.43
CA GLN A 117 -41.21 5.57 -3.82
C GLN A 117 -42.19 4.47 -4.31
N ALA A 118 -43.24 4.16 -3.54
CA ALA A 118 -44.28 3.25 -4.02
C ALA A 118 -45.17 3.98 -5.04
N ALA A 119 -45.31 3.37 -6.23
CA ALA A 119 -46.09 3.85 -7.35
C ALA A 119 -47.53 4.24 -6.95
N THR A 120 -47.92 5.48 -7.22
CA THR A 120 -49.33 5.84 -7.36
C THR A 120 -49.87 5.12 -8.59
N VAL A 121 -50.43 3.93 -8.39
CA VAL A 121 -51.21 3.24 -9.42
C VAL A 121 -52.52 4.02 -9.60
N PRO A 122 -52.88 4.50 -10.80
CA PRO A 122 -54.16 5.16 -11.01
C PRO A 122 -55.28 4.10 -10.97
N VAL A 123 -56.25 4.28 -10.07
CA VAL A 123 -57.49 3.48 -10.08
C VAL A 123 -58.35 4.00 -11.22
N HIS A 124 -58.68 3.14 -12.19
CA HIS A 124 -59.64 3.45 -13.24
C HIS A 124 -61.03 2.93 -12.85
N ALA A 125 -62.01 3.82 -13.05
CA ALA A 125 -63.48 3.73 -12.94
C ALA A 125 -64.08 3.94 -11.54
#